data_AF-A0A3A0V4S0-F1
#
_entry.id   AF-A0A3A0V4S0-F1
#
_cell.length_a   1.000
_cell.length_b   1.000
_cell.length_c   1.000
_cell.angle_alpha   90.00
_cell.angle_beta   90.00
_cell.angle_gamma   90.00
#
_symmetry.space_group_name_H-M   'P 1'
#
loop_
_entity.id
_entity.type
_entity.pdbx_description
1 polymer ?
#
loop_
_entity_poly.entity_id
_entity_poly.type
_entity_poly.pdbx_seq_one_letter_code
_entity_poly.pdbx_strand_id
1 'polypeptide(L)'
;LSLADKWILTRLNETIENVTELSDKYEFGEVGRTLYNFIWDEFCDWYIEMSKIPMNGEDEAQKQITRSVLTYVLDNTMRMLHPFMPFVTEQIWQNLPHEGETIVKAAWPKVNEALVFDDSKETMQQLVEIIKSVRQSRLEVDTPLSKAIPIFIKAKDENIKETLLNNSNYIDRFC
;
A
#
# COMPACT_ATOMS: atom_id res chain seq x y z
N LEU A 1 -5.40 4.06 -12.52
CA LEU A 1 -4.79 3.37 -11.35
C LEU A 1 -3.39 2.94 -11.75
N SER A 2 -2.38 3.43 -11.06
CA SER A 2 -0.99 2.97 -11.18
C SER A 2 -0.82 1.53 -10.66
N LEU A 3 0.35 0.92 -10.85
CA LEU A 3 0.66 -0.39 -10.26
C LEU A 3 0.49 -0.35 -8.74
N ALA A 4 1.07 0.67 -8.08
CA ALA A 4 0.97 0.83 -6.64
C ALA A 4 -0.49 0.98 -6.15
N ASP A 5 -1.34 1.71 -6.90
CA ASP A 5 -2.76 1.86 -6.56
C ASP A 5 -3.51 0.52 -6.63
N LYS A 6 -3.28 -0.25 -7.70
CA LYS A 6 -3.90 -1.58 -7.86
C LYS A 6 -3.44 -2.54 -6.76
N TRP A 7 -2.16 -2.50 -6.42
CA TRP A 7 -1.59 -3.33 -5.38
C TRP A 7 -2.22 -3.05 -4.02
N ILE A 8 -2.22 -1.81 -3.55
CA ILE A 8 -2.74 -1.49 -2.21
C ILE A 8 -4.24 -1.77 -2.09
N LEU A 9 -5.01 -1.56 -3.16
CA LEU A 9 -6.43 -1.89 -3.20
C LEU A 9 -6.67 -3.40 -3.08
N THR A 10 -5.82 -4.19 -3.74
CA THR A 10 -5.89 -5.65 -3.62
C THR A 10 -5.52 -6.10 -2.19
N ARG A 11 -4.46 -5.53 -1.61
CA ARG A 11 -4.05 -5.80 -0.22
C ARG A 11 -5.09 -5.39 0.81
N LEU A 12 -5.76 -4.26 0.59
CA LEU A 12 -6.87 -3.82 1.45
C LEU A 12 -8.01 -4.85 1.43
N ASN A 13 -8.39 -5.37 0.26
CA ASN A 13 -9.45 -6.38 0.15
C ASN A 13 -9.11 -7.66 0.94
N GLU A 14 -7.90 -8.18 0.78
CA GLU A 14 -7.44 -9.34 1.57
C GLU A 14 -7.40 -9.04 3.07
N THR A 15 -7.02 -7.81 3.44
CA THR A 15 -7.00 -7.39 4.85
C THR A 15 -8.41 -7.33 5.41
N ILE A 16 -9.38 -6.78 4.66
CA ILE A 16 -10.80 -6.75 5.05
C ILE A 16 -11.32 -8.17 5.25
N GLU A 17 -11.05 -9.08 4.31
CA GLU A 17 -11.46 -10.48 4.40
C GLU A 17 -10.89 -11.16 5.66
N ASN A 18 -9.56 -11.12 5.83
CA ASN A 18 -8.87 -11.75 6.95
C ASN A 18 -9.31 -11.17 8.30
N VAL A 19 -9.38 -9.83 8.42
CA VAL A 19 -9.78 -9.16 9.66
C VAL A 19 -11.22 -9.49 10.01
N THR A 20 -12.11 -9.58 9.02
CA THR A 20 -13.51 -9.97 9.24
C THR A 20 -13.58 -11.42 9.73
N GLU A 21 -12.92 -12.36 9.04
CA GLU A 21 -12.93 -13.79 9.43
C GLU A 21 -12.36 -14.01 10.83
N LEU A 22 -11.23 -13.37 11.15
CA LEU A 22 -10.60 -13.48 12.47
C LEU A 22 -11.45 -12.84 13.57
N SER A 23 -12.13 -11.73 13.26
CA SER A 23 -13.04 -11.07 14.21
C SER A 23 -14.26 -11.95 14.51
N ASP A 24 -14.83 -12.60 13.50
CA ASP A 24 -15.96 -13.54 13.64
C ASP A 24 -15.58 -14.77 14.49
N LYS A 25 -14.30 -15.16 14.46
CA LYS A 25 -13.72 -16.23 15.30
C LYS A 25 -13.25 -15.77 16.67
N TYR A 26 -13.39 -14.48 17.01
CA TYR A 26 -12.89 -13.87 18.25
C TYR A 26 -11.35 -13.93 18.41
N GLU A 27 -10.60 -14.05 17.33
CA GLU A 27 -9.13 -14.11 17.31
C GLU A 27 -8.50 -12.71 17.28
N PHE A 28 -8.85 -11.86 18.26
CA PHE A 28 -8.48 -10.44 18.28
C PHE A 28 -6.97 -10.16 18.27
N GLY A 29 -6.15 -11.07 18.80
CA GLY A 29 -4.69 -10.96 18.71
C GLY A 29 -4.20 -11.01 17.26
N GLU A 30 -4.78 -11.89 16.46
CA GLU A 30 -4.45 -12.05 15.03
C GLU A 30 -5.04 -10.91 14.20
N VAL A 31 -6.22 -10.39 14.57
CA VAL A 31 -6.75 -9.16 13.97
C VAL A 31 -5.77 -8.00 14.14
N GLY A 32 -5.30 -7.78 15.38
CA GLY A 32 -4.34 -6.72 15.67
C GLY A 32 -3.04 -6.86 14.89
N ARG A 33 -2.50 -8.09 14.79
CA ARG A 33 -1.30 -8.38 13.99
C ARG A 33 -1.52 -8.12 12.50
N THR A 34 -2.66 -8.55 11.95
CA THR A 34 -3.01 -8.37 10.54
C THR A 34 -3.13 -6.89 10.19
N LEU A 35 -3.86 -6.11 11.01
CA LEU A 35 -3.99 -4.67 10.83
C LEU A 35 -2.66 -3.95 10.98
N TYR A 36 -1.84 -4.32 11.96
CA TYR A 36 -0.53 -3.73 12.16
C TYR A 36 0.36 -3.91 10.95
N ASN A 37 0.49 -5.15 10.44
CA ASN A 37 1.30 -5.45 9.27
C ASN A 37 0.81 -4.70 8.02
N PHE A 38 -0.51 -4.64 7.80
CA PHE A 38 -1.07 -3.87 6.68
C PHE A 38 -0.75 -2.37 6.79
N ILE A 39 -0.96 -1.78 7.97
CA ILE A 39 -0.74 -0.34 8.17
C ILE A 39 0.74 0.03 8.04
N TRP A 40 1.62 -0.70 8.72
CA TRP A 40 3.05 -0.38 8.75
C TRP A 40 3.76 -0.86 7.50
N ASP A 41 3.74 -2.17 7.28
CA ASP A 41 4.63 -2.81 6.30
C ASP A 41 4.15 -2.61 4.87
N GLU A 42 2.88 -2.30 4.63
CA GLU A 42 2.31 -2.16 3.28
C GLU A 42 1.88 -0.73 2.97
N PHE A 43 1.00 -0.16 3.79
CA PHE A 43 0.45 1.16 3.54
C PHE A 43 1.50 2.26 3.77
N CYS A 44 2.11 2.32 4.95
CA CYS A 44 3.07 3.37 5.31
C CYS A 44 4.42 3.21 4.60
N ASP A 45 5.05 2.04 4.69
CA ASP A 45 6.41 1.82 4.18
C ASP A 45 6.51 1.87 2.65
N TRP A 46 5.46 1.38 1.96
CA TRP A 46 5.46 1.30 0.49
C TRP A 46 4.46 2.24 -0.15
N TYR A 47 3.17 2.09 0.13
CA TYR A 47 2.17 2.81 -0.68
C TYR A 47 2.26 4.33 -0.53
N ILE A 48 2.41 4.86 0.68
CA ILE A 48 2.59 6.30 0.91
C ILE A 48 3.85 6.83 0.21
N GLU A 49 4.95 6.07 0.23
CA GLU A 49 6.18 6.48 -0.45
C GLU A 49 6.03 6.44 -1.98
N MET A 50 5.35 5.43 -2.50
CA MET A 50 5.08 5.26 -3.92
C MET A 50 4.08 6.28 -4.45
N SER A 51 3.07 6.66 -3.65
CA SER A 51 2.06 7.65 -4.03
C SER A 51 2.68 9.03 -4.24
N LYS A 52 3.85 9.32 -3.66
CA LYS A 52 4.58 10.57 -3.91
C LYS A 52 5.07 10.70 -5.36
N ILE A 53 5.17 9.62 -6.14
CA ILE A 53 5.55 9.69 -7.57
C ILE A 53 4.44 10.39 -8.37
N PRO A 54 3.21 9.87 -8.46
CA PRO A 54 2.14 10.55 -9.17
C PRO A 54 1.77 11.90 -8.53
N MET A 55 1.85 12.03 -7.20
CA MET A 55 1.55 13.30 -6.50
C MET A 55 2.49 14.45 -6.88
N ASN A 56 3.74 14.15 -7.21
CA ASN A 56 4.73 15.15 -7.63
C ASN A 56 4.81 15.30 -9.16
N GLY A 57 4.02 14.54 -9.92
CA GLY A 57 3.96 14.64 -11.38
C GLY A 57 3.18 15.86 -11.87
N GLU A 58 2.98 15.96 -13.19
CA GLU A 58 2.19 17.03 -13.82
C GLU A 58 0.74 16.60 -14.14
N ASP A 59 0.45 15.30 -14.13
CA ASP A 59 -0.88 14.76 -14.42
C ASP A 59 -1.83 14.92 -13.22
N GLU A 60 -2.63 15.99 -13.26
CA GLU A 60 -3.65 16.27 -12.23
C GLU A 60 -4.72 15.19 -12.11
N ALA A 61 -5.07 14.49 -13.19
CA ALA A 61 -6.04 13.39 -13.13
C ALA A 61 -5.46 12.21 -12.34
N GLN A 62 -4.20 11.86 -12.57
CA GLN A 62 -3.52 10.81 -11.83
C GLN A 62 -3.28 11.19 -10.37
N LYS A 63 -3.00 12.48 -10.06
CA LYS A 63 -2.97 12.97 -8.66
C LYS A 63 -4.29 12.76 -7.95
N GLN A 64 -5.39 13.12 -8.61
CA GLN A 64 -6.73 12.98 -8.04
C GLN A 64 -7.07 11.50 -7.79
N ILE A 65 -6.75 10.61 -8.74
CA ILE A 65 -6.89 9.16 -8.55
C ILE A 65 -6.12 8.70 -7.32
N THR A 66 -4.84 9.09 -7.20
CA THR A 66 -3.98 8.70 -6.07
C THR A 66 -4.54 9.20 -4.73
N ARG A 67 -5.06 10.44 -4.68
CA ARG A 67 -5.73 11.00 -3.49
C ARG A 67 -6.95 10.17 -3.10
N SER A 68 -7.80 9.85 -4.08
CA SER A 68 -8.99 9.03 -3.84
C SER A 68 -8.63 7.65 -3.29
N VAL A 69 -7.58 7.00 -3.81
CA VAL A 69 -7.13 5.69 -3.30
C VAL A 69 -6.56 5.82 -1.88
N LEU A 70 -5.71 6.81 -1.60
CA LEU A 70 -5.19 7.07 -0.25
C LEU A 70 -6.33 7.27 0.77
N THR A 71 -7.29 8.12 0.44
CA THR A 71 -8.45 8.38 1.31
C THR A 71 -9.29 7.12 1.49
N TYR A 72 -9.56 6.37 0.42
CA TYR A 72 -10.36 5.15 0.47
C TYR A 72 -9.70 4.07 1.34
N VAL A 73 -8.39 3.85 1.17
CA VAL A 73 -7.63 2.88 1.98
C VAL A 73 -7.62 3.30 3.45
N LEU A 74 -7.37 4.58 3.72
CA LEU A 74 -7.32 5.09 5.09
C LEU A 74 -8.69 5.03 5.80
N ASP A 75 -9.79 5.38 5.12
CA ASP A 75 -11.15 5.27 5.66
C ASP A 75 -11.47 3.83 6.09
N ASN A 76 -11.26 2.84 5.21
CA ASN A 76 -11.51 1.44 5.53
C ASN A 76 -10.61 0.93 6.66
N THR A 77 -9.35 1.36 6.68
CA THR A 77 -8.40 1.04 7.76
C THR A 77 -8.88 1.57 9.11
N MET A 78 -9.33 2.82 9.17
CA MET A 78 -9.85 3.41 10.41
C MET A 78 -11.07 2.65 10.93
N ARG A 79 -11.99 2.24 10.03
CA ARG A 79 -13.18 1.46 10.41
C ARG A 79 -12.81 0.10 11.00
N MET A 80 -11.86 -0.61 10.40
CA MET A 80 -11.40 -1.91 10.92
C MET A 80 -10.64 -1.77 12.25
N LEU A 81 -9.88 -0.68 12.43
CA LEU A 81 -9.09 -0.43 13.63
C LEU A 81 -9.92 0.12 14.80
N HIS A 82 -11.08 0.71 14.52
CA HIS A 82 -11.91 1.39 15.52
C HIS A 82 -12.29 0.55 16.75
N PRO A 83 -12.64 -0.74 16.63
CA PRO A 83 -12.92 -1.59 17.81
C PRO A 83 -11.76 -1.68 18.82
N PHE A 84 -10.52 -1.42 18.38
CA PHE A 84 -9.32 -1.50 19.20
C PHE A 84 -8.82 -0.13 19.68
N MET A 85 -8.97 0.90 18.84
CA MET A 85 -8.41 2.24 19.07
C MET A 85 -9.46 3.34 18.84
N PRO A 86 -10.56 3.37 19.61
CA PRO A 86 -11.76 4.11 19.24
C PRO A 86 -11.57 5.62 19.15
N PHE A 87 -10.81 6.22 20.07
CA PHE A 87 -10.68 7.68 20.13
C PHE A 87 -9.82 8.27 19.01
N VAL A 88 -8.67 7.64 18.71
CA VAL A 88 -7.77 8.14 17.66
C VAL A 88 -8.33 7.88 16.26
N THR A 89 -8.95 6.71 16.06
CA THR A 89 -9.58 6.40 14.77
C THR A 89 -10.78 7.30 14.50
N GLU A 90 -11.60 7.61 15.50
CA GLU A 90 -12.67 8.63 15.39
C GLU A 90 -12.09 9.98 14.99
N GLN A 91 -11.08 10.47 15.71
CA GLN A 91 -10.48 11.78 15.42
C GLN A 91 -9.90 11.85 14.01
N ILE A 92 -9.21 10.81 13.54
CA ILE A 92 -8.66 10.76 12.18
C ILE A 92 -9.79 10.71 11.14
N TRP A 93 -10.76 9.82 11.33
CA TRP A 93 -11.85 9.59 10.39
C TRP A 93 -12.72 10.83 10.18
N GLN A 94 -12.99 11.59 11.25
CA GLN A 94 -13.71 12.87 11.19
C GLN A 94 -12.99 13.93 10.32
N ASN A 95 -11.69 13.80 10.10
CA ASN A 95 -10.91 14.70 9.23
C ASN A 95 -10.78 14.18 7.79
N LEU A 96 -11.28 12.98 7.49
CA LEU A 96 -11.34 12.46 6.12
C LEU A 96 -12.66 12.86 5.44
N PRO A 97 -12.73 12.87 4.11
CA PRO A 97 -14.01 12.83 3.41
C PRO A 97 -14.80 11.59 3.83
N HIS A 98 -15.89 11.77 4.58
CA HIS A 98 -16.71 10.70 5.13
C HIS A 98 -18.20 11.04 5.11
N GLU A 99 -19.03 10.02 5.32
CA GLU A 99 -20.48 10.17 5.49
C GLU A 99 -20.89 9.68 6.89
N GLY A 100 -21.72 10.46 7.57
CA GLY A 100 -22.22 10.16 8.92
C GLY A 100 -21.57 10.99 10.02
N GLU A 101 -22.07 10.85 11.25
CA GLU A 101 -21.66 11.68 12.40
C GLU A 101 -20.52 11.08 13.22
N THR A 102 -20.33 9.76 13.16
CA THR A 102 -19.33 9.02 13.97
C THR A 102 -18.97 7.72 13.31
N ILE A 103 -17.69 7.34 13.39
CA ILE A 103 -17.19 6.07 12.83
C ILE A 103 -17.81 4.86 13.53
N VAL A 104 -18.28 5.01 14.79
CA VAL A 104 -18.98 3.95 15.54
C VAL A 104 -20.20 3.42 14.79
N LYS A 105 -20.89 4.28 14.03
CA LYS A 105 -22.09 3.92 13.25
C LYS A 105 -21.79 3.65 11.77
N ALA A 106 -20.53 3.78 11.35
CA ALA A 106 -20.14 3.54 9.97
C ALA A 106 -20.28 2.05 9.64
N ALA A 107 -20.66 1.77 8.38
CA ALA A 107 -20.74 0.39 7.91
C ALA A 107 -19.35 -0.27 7.94
N TRP A 108 -19.31 -1.53 8.41
CA TRP A 108 -18.11 -2.35 8.34
C TRP A 108 -17.66 -2.52 6.88
N PRO A 109 -16.35 -2.42 6.58
CA PRO A 109 -15.81 -2.63 5.25
C PRO A 109 -16.19 -3.99 4.65
N LYS A 110 -16.35 -4.04 3.33
CA LYS A 110 -16.64 -5.27 2.59
C LYS A 110 -15.69 -5.40 1.42
N VAL A 111 -15.35 -6.64 1.09
CA VAL A 111 -14.57 -6.98 -0.10
C VAL A 111 -15.30 -6.47 -1.34
N ASN A 112 -14.56 -5.79 -2.21
CA ASN A 112 -14.98 -5.34 -3.52
C ASN A 112 -14.10 -6.00 -4.57
N GLU A 113 -14.63 -7.07 -5.17
CA GLU A 113 -13.97 -7.86 -6.22
C GLU A 113 -13.53 -7.01 -7.43
N ALA A 114 -14.20 -5.89 -7.70
CA ALA A 114 -13.80 -4.99 -8.79
C ALA A 114 -12.47 -4.25 -8.52
N LEU A 115 -11.96 -4.32 -7.29
CA LEU A 115 -10.72 -3.70 -6.84
C LEU A 115 -9.65 -4.74 -6.48
N VAL A 116 -9.79 -5.97 -6.99
CA VAL A 116 -8.81 -7.06 -6.89
C VAL A 116 -8.06 -7.17 -8.22
N PHE A 117 -6.73 -7.04 -8.16
CA PHE A 117 -5.85 -7.05 -9.33
C PHE A 117 -4.70 -8.04 -9.10
N ASP A 118 -4.90 -9.31 -9.42
CA ASP A 118 -3.95 -10.39 -9.07
C ASP A 118 -2.52 -10.14 -9.59
N ASP A 119 -2.37 -9.69 -10.84
CA ASP A 119 -1.07 -9.41 -11.46
C ASP A 119 -0.27 -8.31 -10.72
N SER A 120 -0.97 -7.42 -10.01
CA SER A 120 -0.33 -6.31 -9.30
C SER A 120 0.49 -6.78 -8.10
N LYS A 121 0.10 -7.89 -7.46
CA LYS A 121 0.82 -8.46 -6.31
C LYS A 121 2.17 -9.00 -6.69
N GLU A 122 2.20 -9.89 -7.69
CA GLU A 122 3.44 -10.53 -8.13
C GLU A 122 4.44 -9.47 -8.61
N THR A 123 3.96 -8.54 -9.42
CA THR A 123 4.79 -7.46 -9.96
C THR A 123 5.35 -6.57 -8.83
N MET A 124 4.50 -6.18 -7.88
CA MET A 124 4.91 -5.33 -6.77
C MET A 124 5.88 -6.06 -5.84
N GLN A 125 5.66 -7.34 -5.57
CA GLN A 125 6.56 -8.16 -4.77
C GLN A 125 7.97 -8.21 -5.39
N GLN A 126 8.06 -8.44 -6.71
CA GLN A 126 9.33 -8.44 -7.42
C GLN A 126 10.05 -7.09 -7.30
N LEU A 127 9.33 -5.97 -7.45
CA LEU A 127 9.91 -4.63 -7.27
C LEU A 127 10.41 -4.40 -5.84
N VAL A 128 9.62 -4.78 -4.84
CA VAL A 128 9.98 -4.67 -3.41
C VAL A 128 11.24 -5.48 -3.10
N GLU A 129 11.33 -6.70 -3.61
CA GLU A 129 12.52 -7.57 -3.42
C GLU A 129 13.76 -6.97 -4.07
N ILE A 130 13.64 -6.44 -5.30
CA ILE A 130 14.75 -5.74 -5.98
C ILE A 130 15.19 -4.53 -5.15
N ILE A 131 14.26 -3.69 -4.71
CA ILE A 131 14.57 -2.48 -3.93
C ILE A 131 15.25 -2.85 -2.60
N LYS A 132 14.74 -3.86 -1.88
CA LYS A 132 15.34 -4.35 -0.65
C LYS A 132 16.76 -4.88 -0.90
N SER A 133 16.95 -5.65 -1.97
CA SER A 133 18.27 -6.19 -2.34
C SER A 133 19.28 -5.07 -2.65
N VAL A 134 18.88 -4.06 -3.43
CA VAL A 134 19.76 -2.93 -3.76
C VAL A 134 20.12 -2.15 -2.49
N ARG A 135 19.13 -1.84 -1.63
CA ARG A 135 19.37 -1.13 -0.36
C ARG A 135 20.31 -1.91 0.55
N GLN A 136 20.13 -3.22 0.65
CA GLN A 136 21.01 -4.09 1.44
C GLN A 136 22.45 -4.06 0.91
N SER A 137 22.66 -4.22 -0.40
CA SER A 137 23.99 -4.15 -1.01
C SER A 137 24.65 -2.78 -0.80
N ARG A 138 23.88 -1.69 -0.78
CA ARG A 138 24.43 -0.34 -0.50
C ARG A 138 24.90 -0.19 0.95
N LEU A 139 24.19 -0.78 1.90
CA LEU A 139 24.59 -0.79 3.31
C LEU A 139 25.89 -1.59 3.51
N GLU A 140 26.04 -2.72 2.83
CA GLU A 140 27.25 -3.56 2.90
C GLU A 140 28.52 -2.86 2.43
N VAL A 141 28.39 -1.92 1.49
CA VAL A 141 29.51 -1.14 0.92
C VAL A 141 29.51 0.32 1.39
N ASP A 142 28.82 0.62 2.50
CA ASP A 142 28.74 1.93 3.16
C ASP A 142 28.48 3.11 2.19
N THR A 143 27.58 2.90 1.23
CA THR A 143 27.24 3.89 0.21
C THR A 143 25.93 4.61 0.56
N PRO A 144 25.93 5.94 0.74
CA PRO A 144 24.73 6.70 1.10
C PRO A 144 23.63 6.60 0.05
N LEU A 145 22.36 6.50 0.46
CA LEU A 145 21.21 6.39 -0.45
C LEU A 145 21.07 7.55 -1.44
N SER A 146 21.57 8.74 -1.09
CA SER A 146 21.48 9.95 -1.92
C SER A 146 22.37 9.95 -3.16
N LYS A 147 23.35 9.04 -3.25
CA LYS A 147 24.28 8.97 -4.39
C LYS A 147 23.68 8.12 -5.51
N ALA A 148 23.58 8.64 -6.73
CA ALA A 148 23.15 7.81 -7.86
C ALA A 148 24.17 6.68 -8.14
N ILE A 149 23.68 5.46 -8.38
CA ILE A 149 24.49 4.29 -8.72
C ILE A 149 23.97 3.62 -10.00
N PRO A 150 24.85 3.06 -10.85
CA PRO A 150 24.40 2.23 -11.97
C PRO A 150 23.89 0.88 -11.44
N ILE A 151 22.65 0.53 -11.79
CA ILE A 151 22.02 -0.74 -11.43
C ILE A 151 21.87 -1.57 -12.71
N PHE A 152 22.35 -2.83 -12.68
CA PHE A 152 22.20 -3.78 -13.78
C PHE A 152 21.33 -4.94 -13.32
N ILE A 153 20.15 -5.09 -13.93
CA ILE A 153 19.21 -6.17 -13.61
C ILE A 153 19.18 -7.16 -14.78
N LYS A 154 19.44 -8.44 -14.48
CA LYS A 154 19.29 -9.53 -15.44
C LYS A 154 17.91 -10.15 -15.28
N ALA A 155 16.98 -9.80 -16.16
CA ALA A 155 15.64 -10.39 -16.19
C ALA A 155 15.69 -11.86 -16.67
N LYS A 156 14.76 -12.67 -16.18
CA LYS A 156 14.63 -14.09 -16.54
C LYS A 156 14.05 -14.26 -17.95
N ASP A 157 13.10 -13.41 -18.33
CA ASP A 157 12.44 -13.39 -19.63
C ASP A 157 12.07 -11.95 -20.05
N GLU A 158 11.56 -11.81 -21.28
CA GLU A 158 11.22 -10.51 -21.86
C GLU A 158 10.01 -9.87 -21.18
N ASN A 159 9.08 -10.66 -20.64
CA ASN A 159 7.89 -10.14 -19.97
C ASN A 159 8.26 -9.44 -18.64
N ILE A 160 9.12 -10.07 -17.84
CA ILE A 160 9.66 -9.47 -16.61
C ILE A 160 10.47 -8.22 -16.96
N LYS A 161 11.25 -8.25 -18.03
CA LYS A 161 12.02 -7.09 -18.47
C LYS A 161 11.11 -5.91 -18.83
N GLU A 162 10.07 -6.13 -19.62
CA GLU A 162 9.11 -5.08 -19.98
C GLU A 162 8.38 -4.54 -18.75
N THR A 163 7.98 -5.44 -17.84
CA THR A 163 7.34 -5.08 -16.58
C THR A 163 8.24 -4.18 -15.71
N LEU A 164 9.53 -4.52 -15.58
CA LEU A 164 10.48 -3.70 -14.83
C LEU A 164 10.76 -2.36 -15.51
N LEU A 165 10.84 -2.32 -16.84
CA LEU A 165 11.01 -1.08 -17.59
C LEU A 165 9.82 -0.14 -17.44
N ASN A 166 8.59 -0.66 -17.48
CA ASN A 166 7.36 0.11 -17.28
C ASN A 166 7.22 0.68 -15.86
N ASN A 167 7.98 0.13 -14.90
CA ASN A 167 7.93 0.48 -13.48
C ASN A 167 9.30 0.95 -12.95
N SER A 168 10.20 1.40 -13.84
CA SER A 168 11.57 1.79 -13.47
C SER A 168 11.62 2.99 -12.52
N ASN A 169 10.61 3.86 -12.61
CA ASN A 169 10.42 5.02 -11.74
C ASN A 169 10.39 4.66 -10.24
N TYR A 170 9.89 3.47 -9.87
CA TYR A 170 9.94 2.99 -8.49
C TYR A 170 11.36 2.62 -8.08
N ILE A 171 12.13 1.98 -8.97
CA ILE A 171 13.52 1.63 -8.69
C ILE A 171 14.36 2.90 -8.55
N ASP A 172 14.23 3.84 -9.49
CA ASP A 172 14.98 5.10 -9.50
C ASP A 172 14.73 5.98 -8.26
N ARG A 173 13.53 5.89 -7.67
CA ARG A 173 13.17 6.66 -6.48
C ARG A 173 13.62 6.01 -5.18
N PHE A 174 13.57 4.68 -5.10
CA PHE A 174 13.80 3.96 -3.85
C PHE A 174 15.23 3.41 -3.71
N CYS A 175 15.97 3.29 -4.81
CA CYS A 175 17.34 2.76 -4.87
C CYS A 175 18.40 3.84 -5.10
#